data_AF-A0A2E4EFR8-F1
#
_entry.id   AF-A0A2E4EFR8-F1
#
_cell.length_a   1.000
_cell.length_b   1.000
_cell.length_c   1.000
_cell.angle_alpha   90.00
_cell.angle_beta   90.00
_cell.angle_gamma   90.00
#
_symmetry.space_group_name_H-M   'P 1'
#
loop_
_entity.id
_entity.type
_entity.pdbx_description
1 polymer ?
#
loop_
_entity_poly.entity_id
_entity_poly.type
_entity_poly.pdbx_seq_one_letter_code
_entity_poly.pdbx_strand_id
1 'polypeptide(L)'
;MTYDLIGDVHGQFSKLSSVLEHLGYEKRKKVYSRKDHCAIFIGDLVDRGSNSREVIELVKRMVEEGHAEAIMGNHEYNLFGYLTEGAKGKFLRPHSQKNERQVRETLASYSGHENALDTHLEWISNLPLYLNNKDFRAVHACWDKKSINYIKKSVGRKMDKEILIGSYKCGTKLEQAVKMIVSGPEMSLPDKIVQRDIDGNLRHNFRYKWWNAIKKSTYQEVAVKDSYQLPAGKVVLPTDFVNREYDEGKKPVFFGHYSMKGKPSLMKSNVCCLDWIDKRNRIGVYRLKPGEKLTHKNFKFFF
;
A
#
# COMPACT_ATOMS: atom_id res chain seq x y z
N MET A 1 -15.20 -19.49 0.07
CA MET A 1 -14.80 -18.08 -0.13
C MET A 1 -13.42 -18.05 -0.77
N THR A 2 -13.30 -17.45 -1.95
CA THR A 2 -12.05 -17.18 -2.67
C THR A 2 -11.71 -15.70 -2.52
N TYR A 3 -10.42 -15.35 -2.46
CA TYR A 3 -9.97 -13.97 -2.35
C TYR A 3 -9.32 -13.51 -3.66
N ASP A 4 -9.76 -12.39 -4.20
CA ASP A 4 -9.12 -11.71 -5.32
C ASP A 4 -8.38 -10.48 -4.78
N LEU A 5 -7.06 -10.60 -4.58
CA LEU A 5 -6.24 -9.54 -4.02
C LEU A 5 -5.78 -8.58 -5.12
N ILE A 6 -6.10 -7.30 -4.97
CA ILE A 6 -5.96 -6.27 -6.00
C ILE A 6 -4.97 -5.22 -5.50
N GLY A 7 -3.93 -4.99 -6.31
CA GLY A 7 -2.86 -4.01 -6.11
C GLY A 7 -3.30 -2.56 -6.21
N ASP A 8 -2.31 -1.68 -6.18
CA ASP A 8 -2.45 -0.22 -6.20
C ASP A 8 -3.27 0.23 -7.42
N VAL A 9 -4.32 1.02 -7.18
CA VAL A 9 -5.31 1.43 -8.20
C VAL A 9 -5.07 2.85 -8.68
N HIS A 10 -4.70 3.76 -7.79
CA HIS A 10 -4.33 5.15 -8.11
C HIS A 10 -5.34 5.88 -9.01
N GLY A 11 -6.60 5.93 -8.61
CA GLY A 11 -7.64 6.68 -9.32
C GLY A 11 -7.95 6.16 -10.73
N GLN A 12 -7.55 4.93 -11.10
CA GLN A 12 -7.80 4.35 -12.42
C GLN A 12 -9.14 3.62 -12.51
N PHE A 13 -10.25 4.36 -12.38
CA PHE A 13 -11.60 3.80 -12.28
C PHE A 13 -11.99 2.84 -13.43
N SER A 14 -11.74 3.23 -14.68
CA SER A 14 -12.09 2.40 -15.84
C SER A 14 -11.31 1.08 -15.85
N LYS A 15 -10.03 1.11 -15.45
CA LYS A 15 -9.21 -0.10 -15.35
C LYS A 15 -9.68 -0.98 -14.21
N LEU A 16 -9.96 -0.40 -13.04
CA LEU A 16 -10.50 -1.16 -11.93
C LEU A 16 -11.83 -1.85 -12.31
N SER A 17 -12.73 -1.15 -13.01
CA SER A 17 -13.97 -1.74 -13.51
C SER A 17 -13.69 -2.92 -14.45
N SER A 18 -12.79 -2.73 -15.44
CA SER A 18 -12.33 -3.79 -16.34
C SER A 18 -11.75 -4.99 -15.57
N VAL A 19 -10.88 -4.76 -14.58
CA VAL A 19 -10.30 -5.81 -13.73
C VAL A 19 -11.40 -6.60 -13.03
N LEU A 20 -12.37 -5.94 -12.40
CA LEU A 20 -13.46 -6.60 -11.68
C LEU A 20 -14.31 -7.45 -12.62
N GLU A 21 -14.66 -6.94 -13.80
CA GLU A 21 -15.39 -7.67 -14.83
C GLU A 21 -14.62 -8.92 -15.32
N HIS A 22 -13.31 -8.78 -15.59
CA HIS A 22 -12.44 -9.90 -15.97
C HIS A 22 -12.31 -10.95 -14.85
N LEU A 23 -12.37 -10.51 -13.59
CA LEU A 23 -12.40 -11.40 -12.44
C LEU A 23 -13.77 -12.04 -12.25
N GLY A 24 -14.77 -11.73 -13.06
CA GLY A 24 -16.13 -12.29 -13.03
C GLY A 24 -17.03 -11.63 -11.99
N TYR A 25 -16.72 -10.42 -11.55
CA TYR A 25 -17.65 -9.62 -10.75
C TYR A 25 -18.67 -8.96 -11.66
N GLU A 26 -19.94 -9.03 -11.25
CA GLU A 26 -21.05 -8.41 -11.96
C GLU A 26 -21.46 -7.12 -11.27
N LYS A 27 -21.70 -6.06 -12.05
CA LYS A 27 -22.19 -4.78 -11.53
C LYS A 27 -23.71 -4.83 -11.35
N ARG A 28 -24.19 -4.76 -10.12
CA ARG A 28 -25.63 -4.63 -9.79
C ARG A 28 -25.82 -3.42 -8.87
N LYS A 29 -26.76 -2.53 -9.17
CA LYS A 29 -27.04 -1.30 -8.38
C LYS A 29 -25.76 -0.48 -8.04
N LYS A 30 -24.82 -0.37 -9.00
CA LYS A 30 -23.51 0.30 -8.86
C LYS A 30 -22.48 -0.39 -7.96
N VAL A 31 -22.74 -1.61 -7.49
CA VAL A 31 -21.80 -2.41 -6.69
C VAL A 31 -21.37 -3.62 -7.50
N TYR A 32 -20.08 -3.93 -7.50
CA TYR A 32 -19.56 -5.17 -8.07
C TYR A 32 -19.63 -6.28 -7.03
N SER A 33 -20.17 -7.42 -7.42
CA SER A 33 -20.20 -8.60 -6.54
C SER A 33 -19.98 -9.88 -7.32
N ARG A 34 -19.49 -10.90 -6.63
CA ARG A 34 -19.31 -12.24 -7.17
C ARG A 34 -19.57 -13.25 -6.07
N LYS A 35 -20.42 -14.25 -6.36
CA LYS A 35 -20.74 -15.32 -5.41
C LYS A 35 -19.46 -16.07 -5.03
N ASP A 36 -19.32 -16.39 -3.74
CA ASP A 36 -18.18 -17.14 -3.17
C ASP A 36 -16.81 -16.47 -3.31
N HIS A 37 -16.78 -15.16 -3.61
CA HIS A 37 -15.58 -14.35 -3.79
C HIS A 37 -15.59 -13.08 -2.93
N CYS A 38 -14.41 -12.64 -2.51
CA CYS A 38 -14.20 -11.37 -1.81
C CYS A 38 -13.00 -10.64 -2.41
N ALA A 39 -13.17 -9.38 -2.82
CA ALA A 39 -12.09 -8.56 -3.35
C ALA A 39 -11.28 -7.97 -2.18
N ILE A 40 -9.95 -8.01 -2.25
CA ILE A 40 -9.08 -7.48 -1.19
C ILE A 40 -8.20 -6.38 -1.78
N PHE A 41 -8.52 -5.13 -1.48
CA PHE A 41 -7.74 -3.97 -1.94
C PHE A 41 -6.59 -3.68 -0.97
N ILE A 42 -5.36 -3.66 -1.49
CA ILE A 42 -4.15 -3.53 -0.65
C ILE A 42 -3.66 -2.08 -0.46
N GLY A 43 -4.55 -1.09 -0.61
CA GLY A 43 -4.27 0.34 -0.45
C GLY A 43 -3.94 1.06 -1.76
N ASP A 44 -3.59 2.34 -1.65
CA ASP A 44 -3.24 3.22 -2.77
C ASP A 44 -4.34 3.25 -3.85
N LEU A 45 -5.56 3.54 -3.39
CA LEU A 45 -6.75 3.75 -4.18
C LEU A 45 -6.79 5.13 -4.83
N VAL A 46 -6.19 6.13 -4.15
CA VAL A 46 -6.21 7.54 -4.56
C VAL A 46 -4.89 7.99 -5.21
N ASP A 47 -4.90 9.24 -5.69
CA ASP A 47 -3.80 9.98 -6.32
C ASP A 47 -3.36 9.42 -7.68
N ARG A 48 -2.56 10.21 -8.41
CA ARG A 48 -2.04 9.99 -9.77
C ARG A 48 -3.10 9.92 -10.88
N GLY A 49 -4.17 9.15 -10.72
CA GLY A 49 -5.29 9.08 -11.67
C GLY A 49 -6.39 10.08 -11.37
N SER A 50 -7.10 10.51 -12.40
CA SER A 50 -8.11 11.57 -12.36
C SER A 50 -9.47 11.15 -11.78
N ASN A 51 -9.66 9.86 -11.43
CA ASN A 51 -10.95 9.32 -10.97
C ASN A 51 -10.88 8.72 -9.56
N SER A 52 -10.12 9.37 -8.67
CA SER A 52 -9.98 8.91 -7.28
C SER A 52 -11.31 8.89 -6.53
N ARG A 53 -12.18 9.88 -6.74
CA ARG A 53 -13.53 9.89 -6.16
C ARG A 53 -14.36 8.66 -6.57
N GLU A 54 -14.39 8.33 -7.86
CA GLU A 54 -15.16 7.18 -8.36
C GLU A 54 -14.60 5.85 -7.87
N VAL A 55 -13.26 5.73 -7.76
CA VAL A 55 -12.62 4.55 -7.17
C VAL A 55 -13.02 4.38 -5.71
N ILE A 56 -12.93 5.44 -4.90
CA ILE A 56 -13.30 5.38 -3.48
C ILE A 56 -14.78 5.02 -3.31
N GLU A 57 -15.67 5.68 -4.05
CA GLU A 57 -17.11 5.39 -3.99
C GLU A 57 -17.41 3.91 -4.32
N LEU A 58 -16.76 3.36 -5.35
CA LEU A 58 -16.93 1.96 -5.74
C LEU A 58 -16.41 1.00 -4.66
N VAL A 59 -15.18 1.19 -4.20
CA VAL A 59 -14.55 0.31 -3.21
C VAL A 59 -15.29 0.38 -1.88
N LYS A 60 -15.64 1.59 -1.42
CA LYS A 60 -16.43 1.82 -0.22
C LYS A 60 -17.74 1.03 -0.26
N ARG A 61 -18.52 1.14 -1.34
CA ARG A 61 -19.77 0.38 -1.48
C ARG A 61 -19.55 -1.13 -1.49
N MET A 62 -18.52 -1.63 -2.16
CA MET A 62 -18.21 -3.07 -2.15
C MET A 62 -17.87 -3.56 -0.73
N VAL A 63 -17.17 -2.75 0.06
CA VAL A 63 -16.84 -3.07 1.45
C VAL A 63 -18.09 -3.05 2.34
N GLU A 64 -18.94 -2.03 2.19
CA GLU A 64 -20.17 -1.88 2.96
C GLU A 64 -21.20 -2.99 2.70
N GLU A 65 -21.26 -3.50 1.46
CA GLU A 65 -22.11 -4.63 1.08
C GLU A 65 -21.46 -6.02 1.32
N GLY A 66 -20.25 -6.06 1.90
CA GLY A 66 -19.57 -7.31 2.26
C GLY A 66 -18.97 -8.09 1.08
N HIS A 67 -18.73 -7.44 -0.05
CA HIS A 67 -18.10 -8.01 -1.26
C HIS A 67 -16.60 -7.72 -1.36
N ALA A 68 -16.09 -6.84 -0.51
CA ALA A 68 -14.67 -6.50 -0.45
C ALA A 68 -14.18 -6.22 0.98
N GLU A 69 -12.86 -6.28 1.15
CA GLU A 69 -12.13 -5.64 2.24
C GLU A 69 -11.07 -4.72 1.64
N ALA A 70 -10.72 -3.65 2.35
CA ALA A 70 -9.68 -2.70 1.94
C ALA A 70 -8.80 -2.35 3.13
N ILE A 71 -7.52 -2.11 2.88
CA ILE A 71 -6.57 -1.56 3.86
C ILE A 71 -6.08 -0.18 3.44
N MET A 72 -5.60 0.58 4.41
CA MET A 72 -5.02 1.90 4.16
C MET A 72 -3.63 1.79 3.52
N GLY A 73 -3.44 2.47 2.37
CA GLY A 73 -2.14 2.70 1.75
C GLY A 73 -1.49 4.00 2.20
N ASN A 74 -0.29 4.28 1.67
CA ASN A 74 0.38 5.54 2.03
C ASN A 74 -0.28 6.75 1.38
N HIS A 75 -0.93 6.58 0.22
CA HIS A 75 -1.63 7.68 -0.44
C HIS A 75 -2.89 8.08 0.33
N GLU A 76 -3.67 7.12 0.83
CA GLU A 76 -4.78 7.39 1.75
C GLU A 76 -4.30 8.10 3.03
N TYR A 77 -3.21 7.61 3.63
CA TYR A 77 -2.59 8.25 4.79
C TYR A 77 -2.17 9.70 4.44
N ASN A 78 -1.42 9.90 3.36
CA ASN A 78 -0.97 11.25 2.99
C ASN A 78 -2.13 12.22 2.70
N LEU A 79 -3.19 11.76 2.03
CA LEU A 79 -4.40 12.55 1.77
C LEU A 79 -5.10 12.94 3.08
N PHE A 80 -5.27 11.99 4.00
CA PHE A 80 -5.84 12.26 5.32
C PHE A 80 -5.05 13.34 6.05
N GLY A 81 -3.73 13.21 6.11
CA GLY A 81 -2.88 14.21 6.74
C GLY A 81 -2.91 15.57 6.05
N TYR A 82 -3.06 15.61 4.71
CA TYR A 82 -3.13 16.84 3.94
C TYR A 82 -4.40 17.63 4.20
N LEU A 83 -5.53 16.93 4.41
CA LEU A 83 -6.85 17.53 4.60
C LEU A 83 -7.26 17.74 6.07
N THR A 84 -6.51 17.17 7.02
CA THR A 84 -6.85 17.25 8.44
C THR A 84 -5.98 18.27 9.16
N GLU A 85 -6.63 19.23 9.82
CA GLU A 85 -5.96 20.12 10.76
C GLU A 85 -5.64 19.41 12.08
N GLY A 86 -4.40 19.57 12.53
CA GLY A 86 -3.93 19.14 13.84
C GLY A 86 -3.93 20.28 14.86
N ALA A 87 -3.07 20.15 15.87
CA ALA A 87 -2.94 21.18 16.90
C ALA A 87 -2.45 22.52 16.33
N LYS A 88 -3.00 23.62 16.87
CA LYS A 88 -2.62 25.01 16.54
C LYS A 88 -2.90 25.40 15.07
N GLY A 89 -3.94 24.84 14.46
CA GLY A 89 -4.37 25.18 13.09
C GLY A 89 -3.39 24.76 12.00
N LYS A 90 -2.46 23.83 12.30
CA LYS A 90 -1.51 23.29 11.31
C LYS A 90 -2.03 21.96 10.79
N PHE A 91 -2.09 21.81 9.47
CA PHE A 91 -2.36 20.52 8.84
C PHE A 91 -1.33 19.46 9.27
N LEU A 92 -1.81 18.23 9.46
CA LEU A 92 -0.98 17.10 9.88
C LEU A 92 0.11 16.76 8.86
N ARG A 93 -0.11 17.11 7.59
CA ARG A 93 0.86 17.09 6.51
C ARG A 93 0.99 18.50 5.91
N PRO A 94 2.21 19.02 5.73
CA PRO A 94 2.40 20.38 5.22
C PRO A 94 1.99 20.51 3.75
N HIS A 95 1.39 21.63 3.38
CA HIS A 95 1.03 21.97 1.99
C HIS A 95 2.24 22.49 1.19
N SER A 96 3.31 21.70 1.16
CA SER A 96 4.44 21.96 0.26
C SER A 96 4.05 21.66 -1.19
N GLN A 97 4.71 22.30 -2.16
CA GLN A 97 4.49 22.05 -3.61
C GLN A 97 4.51 20.56 -3.96
N LYS A 98 5.40 19.78 -3.32
CA LYS A 98 5.49 18.32 -3.49
C LYS A 98 4.21 17.62 -3.04
N ASN A 99 3.70 17.96 -1.85
CA ASN A 99 2.52 17.32 -1.28
C ASN A 99 1.25 17.74 -2.02
N GLU A 100 1.15 19.00 -2.42
CA GLU A 100 0.06 19.50 -3.25
C GLU A 100 0.01 18.78 -4.61
N ARG A 101 1.16 18.62 -5.28
CA ARG A 101 1.24 17.84 -6.53
C ARG A 101 0.75 16.39 -6.35
N GLN A 102 1.03 15.78 -5.20
CA GLN A 102 0.63 14.40 -4.93
C GLN A 102 -0.89 14.24 -4.87
N VAL A 103 -1.59 15.14 -4.18
CA VAL A 103 -3.05 15.06 -3.96
C VAL A 103 -3.89 15.74 -5.03
N ARG A 104 -3.25 16.49 -5.94
CA ARG A 104 -3.93 17.34 -6.93
C ARG A 104 -5.04 16.63 -7.71
N GLU A 105 -4.72 15.49 -8.33
CA GLU A 105 -5.67 14.73 -9.14
C GLU A 105 -6.83 14.20 -8.29
N THR A 106 -6.54 13.82 -7.05
CA THR A 106 -7.57 13.42 -6.09
C THR A 106 -8.51 14.58 -5.82
N LEU A 107 -8.00 15.74 -5.39
CA LEU A 107 -8.85 16.90 -5.07
C LEU A 107 -9.63 17.40 -6.30
N ALA A 108 -9.01 17.40 -7.48
CA ALA A 108 -9.68 17.74 -8.73
C ALA A 108 -10.89 16.81 -9.00
N SER A 109 -10.76 15.50 -8.71
CA SER A 109 -11.86 14.55 -8.88
C SER A 109 -13.05 14.77 -7.93
N TYR A 110 -12.89 15.61 -6.89
CA TYR A 110 -13.95 16.01 -5.94
C TYR A 110 -14.49 17.41 -6.17
N SER A 111 -14.06 18.14 -7.20
CA SER A 111 -14.58 19.49 -7.51
C SER A 111 -16.10 19.45 -7.68
N GLY A 112 -16.85 20.21 -6.86
CA GLY A 112 -18.33 20.21 -6.85
C GLY A 112 -18.95 19.02 -6.11
N HIS A 113 -18.15 18.27 -5.34
CA HIS A 113 -18.54 17.09 -4.57
C HIS A 113 -17.92 17.10 -3.16
N GLU A 114 -17.90 18.26 -2.51
CA GLU A 114 -17.24 18.50 -1.22
C GLU A 114 -17.82 17.61 -0.11
N ASN A 115 -19.15 17.44 -0.05
CA ASN A 115 -19.79 16.52 0.89
C ASN A 115 -19.34 15.05 0.72
N ALA A 116 -19.04 14.64 -0.52
CA ALA A 116 -18.51 13.31 -0.78
C ALA A 116 -17.06 13.19 -0.32
N LEU A 117 -16.26 14.27 -0.47
CA LEU A 117 -14.89 14.30 0.03
C LEU A 117 -14.86 14.07 1.55
N ASP A 118 -15.70 14.79 2.31
CA ASP A 118 -15.77 14.63 3.76
C ASP A 118 -16.18 13.22 4.17
N THR A 119 -17.22 12.68 3.54
CA THR A 119 -17.72 11.33 3.80
C THR A 119 -16.67 10.27 3.47
N HIS A 120 -15.94 10.45 2.35
CA HIS A 120 -14.90 9.54 1.92
C HIS A 120 -13.64 9.64 2.79
N LEU A 121 -13.28 10.84 3.25
CA LEU A 121 -12.17 11.06 4.18
C LEU A 121 -12.44 10.38 5.53
N GLU A 122 -13.68 10.48 6.01
CA GLU A 122 -14.11 9.76 7.22
C GLU A 122 -14.03 8.25 7.03
N TRP A 123 -14.50 7.72 5.90
CA TRP A 123 -14.37 6.29 5.57
C TRP A 123 -12.90 5.85 5.48
N ILE A 124 -12.05 6.62 4.81
CA ILE A 124 -10.61 6.38 4.70
C ILE A 124 -9.97 6.30 6.09
N SER A 125 -10.33 7.22 7.00
CA SER A 125 -9.78 7.25 8.35
C SER A 125 -10.10 5.99 9.17
N ASN A 126 -11.14 5.24 8.78
CA ASN A 126 -11.60 4.02 9.43
C ASN A 126 -11.06 2.72 8.77
N LEU A 127 -10.23 2.84 7.72
CA LEU A 127 -9.62 1.68 7.07
C LEU A 127 -8.63 0.96 8.00
N PRO A 128 -8.64 -0.38 8.04
CA PRO A 128 -7.61 -1.14 8.76
C PRO A 128 -6.23 -0.94 8.11
N LEU A 129 -5.18 -0.93 8.92
CA LEU A 129 -3.79 -0.83 8.42
C LEU A 129 -3.28 -2.16 7.82
N TYR A 130 -3.89 -3.28 8.19
CA TYR A 130 -3.53 -4.61 7.71
C TYR A 130 -4.69 -5.59 7.92
N LEU A 131 -4.68 -6.70 7.18
CA LEU A 131 -5.55 -7.87 7.40
C LEU A 131 -4.72 -9.07 7.87
N ASN A 132 -5.29 -9.87 8.77
CA ASN A 132 -4.67 -11.08 9.30
C ASN A 132 -5.74 -12.11 9.65
N ASN A 133 -6.30 -12.76 8.64
CA ASN A 133 -7.25 -13.85 8.84
C ASN A 133 -6.51 -15.19 8.86
N LYS A 134 -7.25 -16.30 8.92
CA LYS A 134 -6.66 -17.66 8.98
C LYS A 134 -5.87 -18.04 7.71
N ASP A 135 -6.23 -17.46 6.57
CA ASP A 135 -5.75 -17.89 5.24
C ASP A 135 -4.57 -17.03 4.74
N PHE A 136 -4.56 -15.73 5.02
CA PHE A 136 -3.52 -14.82 4.54
C PHE A 136 -3.30 -13.60 5.44
N ARG A 137 -2.29 -12.81 5.05
CA ARG A 137 -1.97 -11.49 5.56
C ARG A 137 -1.94 -10.49 4.41
N ALA A 138 -2.48 -9.30 4.63
CA ALA A 138 -2.42 -8.18 3.69
C ALA A 138 -1.91 -6.95 4.42
N VAL A 139 -0.98 -6.24 3.81
CA VAL A 139 -0.41 -4.99 4.33
C VAL A 139 0.02 -4.14 3.15
N HIS A 140 -0.09 -2.82 3.23
CA HIS A 140 0.25 -2.03 2.04
C HIS A 140 1.75 -2.05 1.73
N ALA A 141 2.66 -1.87 2.70
CA ALA A 141 4.10 -1.82 2.42
C ALA A 141 4.96 -2.86 3.17
N CYS A 142 4.84 -3.01 4.49
CA CYS A 142 5.71 -3.95 5.22
C CYS A 142 5.00 -4.68 6.35
N TRP A 143 5.14 -6.01 6.34
CA TRP A 143 4.70 -6.85 7.45
C TRP A 143 5.77 -6.86 8.56
N ASP A 144 5.83 -5.79 9.35
CA ASP A 144 6.74 -5.69 10.49
C ASP A 144 6.07 -6.19 11.78
N LYS A 145 6.53 -7.34 12.31
CA LYS A 145 5.92 -7.98 13.50
C LYS A 145 5.88 -7.04 14.72
N LYS A 146 6.93 -6.23 14.92
CA LYS A 146 7.03 -5.31 16.06
C LYS A 146 5.98 -4.20 15.95
N SER A 147 5.86 -3.59 14.78
CA SER A 147 4.89 -2.53 14.48
C SER A 147 3.46 -3.04 14.57
N ILE A 148 3.17 -4.19 13.95
CA ILE A 148 1.84 -4.81 13.99
C ILE A 148 1.43 -5.15 15.42
N ASN A 149 2.34 -5.72 16.22
CA ASN A 149 2.06 -6.02 17.63
C ASN A 149 1.85 -4.76 18.47
N TYR A 150 2.60 -3.70 18.20
CA TYR A 150 2.42 -2.40 18.84
C TYR A 150 1.02 -1.84 18.53
N ILE A 151 0.67 -1.73 17.24
CA ILE A 151 -0.66 -1.23 16.81
C ILE A 151 -1.78 -2.07 17.42
N LYS A 152 -1.68 -3.41 17.35
CA LYS A 152 -2.70 -4.31 17.92
C LYS A 152 -2.93 -4.07 19.41
N LYS A 153 -1.86 -3.80 20.18
CA LYS A 153 -1.94 -3.55 21.62
C LYS A 153 -2.42 -2.13 21.94
N SER A 154 -1.97 -1.14 21.19
CA SER A 154 -2.18 0.27 21.49
C SER A 154 -3.48 0.85 20.93
N VAL A 155 -4.03 0.24 19.87
CA VAL A 155 -5.11 0.83 19.05
C VAL A 155 -6.38 -0.03 19.03
N GLY A 156 -6.30 -1.32 19.37
CA GLY A 156 -7.44 -2.24 19.26
C GLY A 156 -7.71 -2.69 17.82
N ARG A 157 -8.97 -2.95 17.46
CA ARG A 157 -9.37 -3.55 16.15
C ARG A 157 -9.42 -2.55 14.99
N LYS A 158 -9.58 -1.25 15.25
CA LYS A 158 -9.59 -0.17 14.25
C LYS A 158 -8.87 1.04 14.82
N MET A 159 -8.15 1.75 13.97
CA MET A 159 -7.61 3.06 14.33
C MET A 159 -8.75 4.05 14.23
N ASP A 160 -9.29 4.50 15.36
CA ASP A 160 -10.20 5.63 15.32
C ASP A 160 -9.45 6.88 14.83
N LYS A 161 -10.22 7.89 14.45
CA LYS A 161 -9.70 9.13 13.87
C LYS A 161 -8.69 9.83 14.77
N GLU A 162 -8.90 9.82 16.09
CA GLU A 162 -8.01 10.47 17.06
C GLU A 162 -6.64 9.78 17.13
N ILE A 163 -6.62 8.45 17.16
CA ILE A 163 -5.38 7.69 17.13
C ILE A 163 -4.67 7.88 15.77
N LEU A 164 -5.42 7.94 14.67
CA LEU A 164 -4.85 8.22 13.36
C LEU A 164 -4.19 9.60 13.33
N ILE A 165 -4.84 10.64 13.86
CA ILE A 165 -4.26 11.97 14.05
C ILE A 165 -2.98 11.89 14.90
N GLY A 166 -3.02 11.14 16.00
CA GLY A 166 -1.86 10.92 16.89
C GLY A 166 -0.65 10.30 16.18
N SER A 167 -0.88 9.52 15.13
CA SER A 167 0.19 8.90 14.33
C SER A 167 1.03 9.90 13.52
N TYR A 168 0.59 11.15 13.36
CA TYR A 168 1.37 12.20 12.68
C TYR A 168 2.37 12.90 13.60
N LYS A 169 2.35 12.60 14.91
CA LYS A 169 3.29 13.17 15.86
C LYS A 169 4.69 12.58 15.63
N CYS A 170 5.55 13.39 15.02
CA CYS A 170 6.93 13.05 14.68
C CYS A 170 7.71 12.51 15.89
N GLY A 171 8.47 11.43 15.66
CA GLY A 171 9.34 10.78 16.64
C GLY A 171 8.62 9.82 17.58
N THR A 172 7.30 9.66 17.47
CA THR A 172 6.56 8.73 18.33
C THR A 172 6.64 7.29 17.83
N LYS A 173 6.48 6.33 18.75
CA LYS A 173 6.38 4.91 18.39
C LYS A 173 5.18 4.62 17.48
N LEU A 174 4.08 5.37 17.64
CA LEU A 174 2.90 5.24 16.81
C LEU A 174 3.17 5.69 15.37
N GLU A 175 3.77 6.86 15.18
CA GLU A 175 4.20 7.36 13.87
C GLU A 175 5.12 6.34 13.17
N GLN A 176 6.15 5.87 13.88
CA GLN A 176 7.10 4.90 13.34
C GLN A 176 6.41 3.58 12.93
N ALA A 177 5.49 3.07 13.76
CA ALA A 177 4.77 1.83 13.47
C ALA A 177 3.83 1.97 12.26
N VAL A 178 3.07 3.07 12.17
CA VAL A 178 2.18 3.34 11.04
C VAL A 178 2.99 3.52 9.76
N LYS A 179 4.02 4.37 9.78
CA LYS A 179 4.91 4.58 8.62
C LYS A 179 5.60 3.30 8.17
N MET A 180 6.02 2.43 9.09
CA MET A 180 6.56 1.13 8.73
C MET A 180 5.54 0.29 7.96
N ILE A 181 4.28 0.28 8.41
CA ILE A 181 3.21 -0.52 7.80
C ILE A 181 2.82 0.03 6.41
N VAL A 182 2.64 1.35 6.27
CA VAL A 182 2.15 1.98 5.04
C VAL A 182 3.26 2.43 4.09
N SER A 183 4.49 2.66 4.52
CA SER A 183 5.58 3.13 3.64
C SER A 183 6.79 2.21 3.62
N GLY A 184 6.80 1.18 4.47
CA GLY A 184 7.88 0.22 4.51
C GLY A 184 9.18 0.80 5.05
N PRO A 185 10.23 -0.03 5.16
CA PRO A 185 11.52 0.43 5.63
C PRO A 185 12.38 0.98 4.49
N GLU A 186 13.21 1.97 4.83
CA GLU A 186 14.24 2.51 3.96
C GLU A 186 15.62 2.42 4.65
N MET A 187 16.69 2.46 3.86
CA MET A 187 18.07 2.59 4.32
C MET A 187 18.73 3.78 3.64
N SER A 188 19.67 4.41 4.32
CA SER A 188 20.46 5.48 3.71
C SER A 188 21.29 4.97 2.55
N LEU A 189 21.30 5.75 1.47
CA LEU A 189 22.25 5.58 0.39
C LEU A 189 23.67 5.90 0.92
N PRO A 190 24.72 5.32 0.31
CA PRO A 190 26.10 5.70 0.60
C PRO A 190 26.33 7.20 0.40
N ASP A 191 27.27 7.75 1.17
CA ASP A 191 27.68 9.15 1.05
C ASP A 191 27.96 9.49 -0.41
N LYS A 192 27.40 10.63 -0.86
CA LYS A 192 27.48 11.19 -2.23
C LYS A 192 26.55 10.56 -3.28
N ILE A 193 25.81 9.49 -2.96
CA ILE A 193 24.81 8.94 -3.88
C ILE A 193 23.45 9.56 -3.59
N VAL A 194 22.87 10.18 -4.62
CA VAL A 194 21.51 10.71 -4.61
C VAL A 194 20.77 10.15 -5.81
N GLN A 195 19.59 9.57 -5.58
CA GLN A 195 18.73 9.09 -6.66
C GLN A 195 17.57 10.07 -6.89
N ARG A 196 16.99 10.08 -8.10
CA ARG A 196 15.69 10.74 -8.34
C ARG A 196 14.60 9.68 -8.39
N ASP A 197 13.48 9.93 -7.72
CA ASP A 197 12.28 9.11 -7.94
C ASP A 197 11.57 9.46 -9.25
N ILE A 198 10.53 8.70 -9.58
CA ILE A 198 9.74 8.88 -10.81
C ILE A 198 9.10 10.27 -10.93
N ASP A 199 8.93 10.95 -9.79
CA ASP A 199 8.38 12.29 -9.68
C ASP A 199 9.48 13.37 -9.68
N GLY A 200 10.75 13.00 -9.88
CA GLY A 200 11.89 13.90 -9.96
C GLY A 200 12.48 14.33 -8.62
N ASN A 201 11.95 13.85 -7.49
CA ASN A 201 12.43 14.23 -6.16
C ASN A 201 13.75 13.54 -5.84
N LEU A 202 14.67 14.29 -5.21
CA LEU A 202 15.92 13.73 -4.70
C LEU A 202 15.66 12.79 -3.51
N ARG A 203 16.32 11.65 -3.54
CA ARG A 203 16.26 10.58 -2.54
C ARG A 203 17.65 10.33 -2.01
N HIS A 204 17.77 10.39 -0.69
CA HIS A 204 18.97 10.03 0.08
C HIS A 204 18.86 8.64 0.70
N ASN A 205 17.72 7.99 0.53
CA ASN A 205 17.45 6.65 1.02
C ASN A 205 16.94 5.77 -0.13
N PHE A 206 17.14 4.46 0.00
CA PHE A 206 16.60 3.45 -0.89
C PHE A 206 15.73 2.45 -0.11
N ARG A 207 14.77 1.85 -0.82
CA ARG A 207 13.93 0.78 -0.28
C ARG A 207 14.61 -0.57 -0.47
N TYR A 208 14.54 -1.42 0.55
CA TYR A 208 15.14 -2.75 0.53
C TYR A 208 14.10 -3.86 0.67
N LYS A 209 14.45 -5.06 0.19
CA LYS A 209 13.62 -6.27 0.15
C LYS A 209 13.46 -6.84 1.57
N TRP A 210 12.63 -6.20 2.38
CA TRP A 210 12.43 -6.54 3.80
C TRP A 210 12.05 -8.02 4.03
N TRP A 211 11.43 -8.66 3.04
CA TRP A 211 11.04 -10.06 3.10
C TRP A 211 12.23 -11.04 3.08
N ASN A 212 13.43 -10.61 2.68
CA ASN A 212 14.63 -11.43 2.63
C ASN A 212 15.54 -11.16 3.84
N ALA A 213 16.26 -12.20 4.29
CA ALA A 213 17.38 -11.98 5.19
C ALA A 213 18.45 -11.12 4.53
N ILE A 214 18.89 -10.07 5.22
CA ILE A 214 20.05 -9.28 4.81
C ILE A 214 21.25 -9.75 5.61
N LYS A 215 22.17 -10.47 4.95
CA LYS A 215 23.38 -11.06 5.57
C LYS A 215 24.55 -10.95 4.60
N LYS A 216 25.54 -10.11 4.92
CA LYS A 216 26.74 -9.87 4.09
C LYS A 216 26.43 -9.47 2.64
N SER A 217 25.25 -8.90 2.40
CA SER A 217 24.73 -8.58 1.07
C SER A 217 25.27 -7.25 0.54
N THR A 218 25.19 -7.06 -0.77
CA THR A 218 25.53 -5.79 -1.44
C THR A 218 24.31 -4.85 -1.51
N TYR A 219 24.52 -3.56 -1.80
CA TYR A 219 23.40 -2.65 -2.04
C TYR A 219 22.52 -3.11 -3.21
N GLN A 220 23.12 -3.69 -4.25
CA GLN A 220 22.37 -4.16 -5.42
C GLN A 220 21.48 -5.36 -5.10
N GLU A 221 21.93 -6.26 -4.21
CA GLU A 221 21.16 -7.44 -3.81
C GLU A 221 19.96 -7.06 -2.93
N VAL A 222 20.17 -6.14 -1.99
CA VAL A 222 19.14 -5.77 -1.00
C VAL A 222 18.12 -4.78 -1.53
N ALA A 223 18.48 -3.94 -2.49
CA ALA A 223 17.57 -2.94 -3.03
C ALA A 223 16.41 -3.55 -3.81
N VAL A 224 15.23 -2.94 -3.64
CA VAL A 224 14.00 -3.34 -4.33
C VAL A 224 14.03 -2.95 -5.80
N LYS A 225 14.47 -1.73 -6.09
CA LYS A 225 14.46 -1.13 -7.42
C LYS A 225 15.77 -0.39 -7.69
N ASP A 226 16.02 -0.14 -8.97
CA ASP A 226 17.15 0.66 -9.46
C ASP A 226 18.50 0.18 -8.87
N SER A 227 18.58 -1.11 -8.55
CA SER A 227 19.74 -1.74 -7.90
C SER A 227 21.00 -1.60 -8.74
N TYR A 228 20.88 -1.61 -10.06
CA TYR A 228 21.99 -1.39 -11.01
C TYR A 228 22.65 -0.02 -10.87
N GLN A 229 21.97 0.97 -10.27
CA GLN A 229 22.52 2.30 -9.98
C GLN A 229 23.22 2.35 -8.61
N LEU A 230 23.12 1.31 -7.80
CA LEU A 230 23.70 1.25 -6.46
C LEU A 230 25.06 0.56 -6.49
N PRO A 231 25.94 0.81 -5.50
CA PRO A 231 27.25 0.19 -5.46
C PRO A 231 27.18 -1.33 -5.33
N ALA A 232 28.11 -2.03 -5.98
CA ALA A 232 28.32 -3.46 -5.77
C ALA A 232 28.94 -3.80 -4.40
N GLY A 233 29.32 -2.78 -3.62
CA GLY A 233 29.87 -2.94 -2.27
C GLY A 233 28.84 -3.45 -1.26
N LYS A 234 29.34 -3.93 -0.11
CA LYS A 234 28.50 -4.40 1.00
C LYS A 234 27.63 -3.26 1.54
N VAL A 235 26.37 -3.57 1.83
CA VAL A 235 25.46 -2.62 2.46
C VAL A 235 25.96 -2.28 3.87
N VAL A 236 26.01 -1.00 4.20
CA VAL A 236 26.24 -0.54 5.57
C VAL A 236 24.92 -0.58 6.32
N LEU A 237 24.80 -1.49 7.28
CA LEU A 237 23.60 -1.62 8.09
C LEU A 237 23.64 -0.62 9.26
N PRO A 238 22.55 0.10 9.54
CA PRO A 238 22.42 0.90 10.75
C PRO A 238 22.67 0.05 12.01
N THR A 239 23.17 0.66 13.08
CA THR A 239 23.43 -0.03 14.36
C THR A 239 22.17 -0.62 14.98
N ASP A 240 21.02 0.01 14.76
CA ASP A 240 19.70 -0.45 15.21
C ASP A 240 18.96 -1.27 14.14
N PHE A 241 19.67 -1.77 13.12
CA PHE A 241 19.05 -2.53 12.04
C PHE A 241 18.34 -3.79 12.57
N VAL A 242 17.06 -3.90 12.20
CA VAL A 242 16.24 -5.06 12.45
C VAL A 242 16.06 -5.83 11.15
N ASN A 243 16.53 -7.08 11.12
CA ASN A 243 16.26 -7.98 10.01
C ASN A 243 14.77 -8.39 10.03
N ARG A 244 14.05 -8.06 8.95
CA ARG A 244 12.59 -8.20 8.82
C ARG A 244 12.17 -9.40 7.97
N GLU A 245 13.10 -10.33 7.76
CA GLU A 245 12.85 -11.52 6.96
C GLU A 245 11.48 -12.13 7.24
N TYR A 246 10.74 -12.35 6.15
CA TYR A 246 9.49 -13.06 6.22
C TYR A 246 9.75 -14.56 6.15
N ASP A 247 9.27 -15.26 7.19
CA ASP A 247 9.43 -16.70 7.38
C ASP A 247 8.48 -17.47 6.44
N GLU A 248 9.04 -18.38 5.64
CA GLU A 248 8.31 -19.18 4.65
C GLU A 248 7.30 -20.16 5.28
N GLY A 249 7.46 -20.50 6.56
CA GLY A 249 6.50 -21.29 7.32
C GLY A 249 5.27 -20.50 7.79
N LYS A 250 5.18 -19.19 7.49
CA LYS A 250 4.01 -18.36 7.83
C LYS A 250 3.00 -18.30 6.68
N LYS A 251 1.80 -17.81 7.00
CA LYS A 251 0.73 -17.55 6.03
C LYS A 251 1.25 -16.69 4.86
N PRO A 252 0.70 -16.88 3.65
CA PRO A 252 0.90 -15.95 2.55
C PRO A 252 0.75 -14.49 2.98
N VAL A 253 1.65 -13.64 2.52
CA VAL A 253 1.56 -12.18 2.69
C VAL A 253 1.52 -11.47 1.35
N PHE A 254 0.61 -10.52 1.25
CA PHE A 254 0.39 -9.69 0.07
C PHE A 254 0.58 -8.21 0.40
N PHE A 255 1.24 -7.47 -0.50
CA PHE A 255 1.57 -6.06 -0.31
C PHE A 255 1.80 -5.33 -1.64
N GLY A 256 1.89 -4.00 -1.59
CA GLY A 256 2.01 -3.07 -2.73
C GLY A 256 3.20 -2.12 -2.56
N HIS A 257 3.04 -0.83 -2.90
CA HIS A 257 3.97 0.29 -2.59
C HIS A 257 5.32 0.36 -3.35
N TYR A 258 5.88 -0.77 -3.76
CA TYR A 258 7.26 -0.86 -4.23
C TYR A 258 7.48 -0.59 -5.72
N SER A 259 6.39 -0.61 -6.48
CA SER A 259 6.32 -0.29 -7.90
C SER A 259 7.35 -1.08 -8.70
N MET A 260 7.30 -2.40 -8.50
CA MET A 260 8.27 -3.38 -8.98
C MET A 260 8.40 -3.33 -10.50
N LYS A 261 9.63 -3.38 -11.03
CA LYS A 261 9.86 -3.41 -12.48
C LYS A 261 9.97 -4.84 -13.00
N GLY A 262 9.46 -5.09 -14.20
CA GLY A 262 9.63 -6.35 -14.91
C GLY A 262 8.41 -7.25 -14.90
N LYS A 263 8.62 -8.56 -14.97
CA LYS A 263 7.53 -9.56 -15.02
C LYS A 263 7.11 -9.94 -13.59
N PRO A 264 5.79 -10.01 -13.30
CA PRO A 264 5.28 -10.46 -12.01
C PRO A 264 5.86 -11.78 -11.59
N SER A 265 6.32 -11.81 -10.37
CA SER A 265 6.85 -13.00 -9.73
C SER A 265 6.53 -12.97 -8.25
N LEU A 266 6.52 -14.16 -7.65
CA LEU A 266 6.51 -14.30 -6.21
C LEU A 266 7.91 -13.95 -5.67
N MET A 267 7.95 -13.26 -4.54
CA MET A 267 9.21 -12.85 -3.91
C MET A 267 9.83 -14.00 -3.11
N LYS A 268 8.96 -14.85 -2.55
CA LYS A 268 9.23 -16.13 -1.88
C LYS A 268 8.02 -17.04 -2.09
N SER A 269 8.10 -18.29 -1.64
CA SER A 269 6.99 -19.26 -1.72
C SER A 269 5.67 -18.79 -1.06
N ASN A 270 5.73 -17.82 -0.15
CA ASN A 270 4.59 -17.25 0.56
C ASN A 270 4.56 -15.69 0.57
N VAL A 271 5.30 -15.02 -0.31
CA VAL A 271 5.40 -13.55 -0.34
C VAL A 271 5.09 -13.03 -1.74
N CYS A 272 4.08 -12.16 -1.88
CA CYS A 272 3.61 -11.64 -3.17
C CYS A 272 3.43 -10.11 -3.13
N CYS A 273 4.25 -9.38 -3.90
CA CYS A 273 4.00 -7.96 -4.17
C CYS A 273 3.03 -7.84 -5.34
N LEU A 274 1.98 -7.02 -5.21
CA LEU A 274 0.98 -6.73 -6.23
C LEU A 274 1.23 -5.39 -6.95
N ASP A 275 2.10 -4.53 -6.42
CA ASP A 275 2.47 -3.26 -7.05
C ASP A 275 3.67 -3.44 -7.99
N TRP A 276 3.37 -3.39 -9.28
CA TRP A 276 4.35 -3.53 -10.34
C TRP A 276 4.10 -2.48 -11.42
N ILE A 277 5.15 -1.80 -11.83
CA ILE A 277 5.14 -0.91 -12.97
C ILE A 277 5.50 -1.71 -14.22
N ASP A 278 4.60 -1.65 -15.19
CA ASP A 278 4.94 -1.93 -16.58
C ASP A 278 4.51 -0.78 -17.49
N LYS A 279 4.95 -0.85 -18.76
CA LYS A 279 4.65 0.18 -19.77
C LYS A 279 3.16 0.40 -20.02
N ARG A 280 2.30 -0.53 -19.57
CA ARG A 280 0.85 -0.52 -19.81
C ARG A 280 0.08 -0.11 -18.56
N ASN A 281 0.78 0.14 -17.45
CA ASN A 281 0.22 0.62 -16.19
C ASN A 281 -0.95 -0.27 -15.73
N ARG A 282 -0.70 -1.59 -15.70
CA ARG A 282 -1.69 -2.62 -15.36
C ARG A 282 -1.82 -2.79 -13.85
N ILE A 283 -2.99 -3.24 -13.40
CA ILE A 283 -3.25 -3.54 -11.99
C ILE A 283 -2.88 -5.00 -11.71
N GLY A 284 -2.02 -5.22 -10.71
CA GLY A 284 -1.62 -6.55 -10.24
C GLY A 284 -2.73 -7.22 -9.44
N VAL A 285 -3.04 -8.47 -9.78
CA VAL A 285 -4.08 -9.23 -9.09
C VAL A 285 -3.65 -10.65 -8.80
N TYR A 286 -3.85 -11.11 -7.57
CA TYR A 286 -3.64 -12.50 -7.18
C TYR A 286 -4.95 -13.16 -6.73
N ARG A 287 -5.27 -14.32 -7.30
CA ARG A 287 -6.40 -15.14 -6.85
C ARG A 287 -5.94 -16.19 -5.84
N LEU A 288 -6.42 -16.09 -4.60
CA LEU A 288 -6.12 -17.03 -3.53
C LEU A 288 -7.35 -17.85 -3.16
N LYS A 289 -7.24 -19.17 -3.24
CA LYS A 289 -8.15 -20.07 -2.54
C LYS A 289 -7.56 -20.45 -1.18
N PRO A 290 -8.37 -20.47 -0.10
CA PRO A 290 -7.94 -20.92 1.22
C PRO A 290 -7.18 -22.25 1.19
N GLY A 291 -6.05 -22.32 1.91
CA GLY A 291 -5.23 -23.54 2.02
C GLY A 291 -4.27 -23.80 0.85
N GLU A 292 -4.34 -23.05 -0.26
CA GLU A 292 -3.43 -23.23 -1.38
C GLU A 292 -2.07 -22.55 -1.14
N LYS A 293 -0.99 -23.19 -1.60
CA LYS A 293 0.32 -22.56 -1.71
C LYS A 293 0.31 -21.51 -2.82
N LEU A 294 1.15 -20.48 -2.70
CA LEU A 294 1.23 -19.48 -3.76
C LEU A 294 1.84 -20.07 -5.03
N THR A 295 1.27 -19.71 -6.17
CA THR A 295 1.78 -20.12 -7.49
C THR A 295 1.72 -18.96 -8.47
N HIS A 296 2.68 -18.90 -9.40
CA HIS A 296 2.69 -17.88 -10.46
C HIS A 296 1.45 -17.92 -11.37
N LYS A 297 0.75 -19.06 -11.45
CA LYS A 297 -0.42 -19.22 -12.32
C LYS A 297 -1.58 -18.32 -11.89
N ASN A 298 -1.69 -18.06 -10.59
CA ASN A 298 -2.75 -17.27 -9.99
C ASN A 298 -2.45 -15.77 -9.91
N PHE A 299 -1.21 -15.35 -10.26
CA PHE A 299 -0.84 -13.94 -10.35
C PHE A 299 -1.01 -13.45 -11.79
N LYS A 300 -1.88 -12.46 -11.98
CA LYS A 300 -2.21 -11.86 -13.27
C LYS A 300 -2.06 -10.33 -13.23
N PHE A 301 -1.96 -9.77 -14.43
CA PHE A 301 -2.15 -8.34 -14.67
C PHE A 301 -3.34 -8.12 -15.57
N PHE A 302 -4.12 -7.11 -15.25
CA PHE A 302 -5.27 -6.70 -16.04
C PHE A 302 -5.11 -5.25 -16.53
N PHE A 303 -5.71 -4.99 -17.69
CA PHE A 303 -5.64 -3.70 -18.40
C PHE A 303 -6.75 -2.77 -17.94
#